data_AF-A0A2M7YM93-F1
#
_entry.id   AF-A0A2M7YM93-F1
#
_cell.length_a   1.000
_cell.length_b   1.000
_cell.length_c   1.000
_cell.angle_alpha   90.00
_cell.angle_beta   90.00
_cell.angle_gamma   90.00
#
_symmetry.space_group_name_H-M   'P 1'
#
loop_
_entity.id
_entity.type
_entity.pdbx_description
1 polymer ?
#
loop_
_entity_poly.entity_id
_entity_poly.type
_entity_poly.pdbx_seq_one_letter_code
_entity_poly.pdbx_strand_id
1 'polypeptide(L)'
;MMTDRELIKNLKKLDKIQPSKHWLVLLRRNLIARVDYDIEIERERSERFGFLFGWLGSFQSTALAVSLVFIFVFGPWLAIKAAENSLPGDLLYSVKKASEDVQKTVANSEEKPRLQVEFASRRLEELSRVNQDIDDSSEKTEKSKEIIIDFRDNLASVSQQIKDISSKDKAVIVAKETMKLSENLAKAKSEASSEVKDDIAEAEKSIEKINEEILTVLTSDKGENDESAATTTLDQEIIIYLRASTSTDEEVLPEN
;
A
#
# COMPACT_ATOMS: atom_id res chain seq x y z
N MET A 1 2.84 67.12 -40.13
CA MET A 1 2.97 65.79 -39.51
C MET A 1 4.29 65.18 -39.97
N MET A 2 5.09 64.64 -39.05
CA MET A 2 6.38 64.04 -39.39
C MET A 2 6.17 62.65 -39.98
N THR A 3 6.90 62.28 -41.03
CA THR A 3 6.73 60.98 -41.69
C THR A 3 7.57 59.89 -40.99
N ASP A 4 7.15 58.62 -41.05
CA ASP A 4 7.86 57.50 -40.40
C ASP A 4 9.32 57.37 -40.84
N ARG A 5 9.62 57.71 -42.10
CA ARG A 5 10.99 57.76 -42.62
C ARG A 5 11.85 58.83 -41.95
N GLU A 6 11.28 59.99 -41.63
CA GLU A 6 11.98 61.06 -40.92
C GLU A 6 12.21 60.69 -39.45
N LEU A 7 11.25 59.99 -38.83
CA LEU A 7 11.37 59.50 -37.46
C LEU A 7 12.52 58.50 -37.34
N ILE A 8 12.58 57.49 -38.22
CA ILE A 8 13.63 56.47 -38.25
C ILE A 8 15.01 57.11 -38.52
N LYS A 9 15.08 58.09 -39.41
CA LYS A 9 16.32 58.82 -39.71
C LYS A 9 16.82 59.61 -38.50
N ASN A 10 15.92 60.17 -37.69
CA ASN A 10 16.30 60.90 -36.47
C ASN A 10 16.65 59.95 -35.31
N LEU A 11 15.97 58.82 -35.17
CA LEU A 11 16.33 57.79 -34.18
C LEU A 11 17.73 57.23 -34.43
N LYS A 12 18.10 56.98 -35.70
CA LYS A 12 19.47 56.55 -36.06
C LYS A 12 20.56 57.59 -35.73
N LYS A 13 20.22 58.87 -35.52
CA LYS A 13 21.19 59.87 -35.06
C LYS A 13 21.45 59.78 -33.56
N LEU A 14 20.50 59.26 -32.79
CA LEU A 14 20.62 59.11 -31.33
C LEU A 14 21.61 57.99 -30.94
N ASP A 15 21.83 57.02 -31.83
CA ASP A 15 22.81 55.94 -31.65
C ASP A 15 24.26 56.45 -31.48
N LYS A 16 24.55 57.66 -31.97
CA LYS A 16 25.86 58.32 -31.82
C LYS A 16 26.00 59.14 -30.54
N ILE A 17 24.94 59.26 -29.74
CA ILE A 17 24.95 60.04 -28.50
C ILE A 17 25.42 59.14 -27.36
N GLN A 18 26.68 59.28 -26.97
CA GLN A 18 27.16 58.64 -25.75
C GLN A 18 26.57 59.34 -24.51
N PRO A 19 26.18 58.57 -23.48
CA PRO A 19 25.70 59.15 -22.24
C PRO A 19 26.77 60.07 -21.63
N SER A 20 26.34 61.25 -21.15
CA SER A 20 27.27 62.18 -20.51
C SER A 20 27.84 61.57 -19.23
N LYS A 21 29.07 61.95 -18.87
CA LYS A 21 29.70 61.50 -17.60
C LYS A 21 28.81 61.77 -16.39
N HIS A 22 28.10 62.91 -16.39
CA HIS A 22 27.15 63.26 -15.34
C HIS A 22 25.98 62.27 -15.24
N TRP A 23 25.41 61.85 -16.38
CA TRP A 23 24.36 60.83 -16.40
C TRP A 23 24.85 59.48 -15.89
N LEU A 24 26.07 59.06 -16.26
CA LEU A 24 26.68 57.82 -15.76
C LEU A 24 26.88 57.85 -14.24
N VAL A 25 27.27 58.99 -13.68
CA VAL A 25 27.40 59.18 -12.22
C VAL A 25 26.03 59.06 -11.53
N LEU A 26 24.99 59.70 -12.09
CA LEU A 26 23.63 59.60 -11.54
C LEU A 26 23.06 58.18 -11.65
N LEU A 27 23.30 57.49 -12.76
CA LEU A 27 22.90 56.10 -12.95
C LEU A 27 23.59 55.22 -11.91
N ARG A 28 24.91 55.35 -11.77
CA ARG A 28 25.69 54.60 -10.77
C ARG A 28 25.16 54.83 -9.36
N ARG A 29 24.87 56.08 -9.00
CA ARG A 29 24.32 56.43 -7.68
C ARG A 29 22.95 55.79 -7.45
N ASN A 30 22.05 55.83 -8.44
CA ASN A 30 20.72 55.22 -8.32
C ASN A 30 20.76 53.69 -8.30
N LEU A 31 21.68 53.06 -9.06
CA LEU A 31 21.86 51.62 -9.05
C LEU A 31 22.42 51.14 -7.71
N ILE A 32 23.45 51.81 -7.17
CA ILE A 32 24.01 51.47 -5.86
C ILE A 32 22.95 51.64 -4.77
N ALA A 33 22.20 52.75 -4.77
CA ALA A 33 21.14 52.97 -3.78
C ALA A 33 20.03 51.90 -3.82
N ARG A 34 19.79 51.27 -4.97
CA ARG A 34 18.79 50.20 -5.11
C ARG A 34 19.35 48.82 -4.78
N VAL A 35 20.60 48.57 -5.12
CA VAL A 35 21.33 47.34 -4.75
C VAL A 35 21.55 47.28 -3.23
N ASP A 36 21.94 48.39 -2.61
CA ASP A 36 22.09 48.48 -1.15
C ASP A 36 20.74 48.29 -0.44
N TYR A 37 19.64 48.81 -1.01
CA TYR A 37 18.29 48.60 -0.49
C TYR A 37 17.83 47.13 -0.55
N ASP A 38 18.12 46.41 -1.65
CA ASP A 38 17.81 44.98 -1.75
C ASP A 38 18.67 44.13 -0.79
N ILE A 39 19.93 44.52 -0.54
CA ILE A 39 20.82 43.86 0.43
C ILE A 39 20.33 44.06 1.88
N GLU A 40 19.77 45.23 2.20
CA GLU A 40 19.27 45.53 3.54
C GLU A 40 17.95 44.81 3.86
N ILE A 41 17.09 44.59 2.84
CA ILE A 41 15.87 43.76 2.98
C ILE A 41 16.18 42.27 3.19
N GLU A 42 17.24 41.73 2.55
CA GLU A 42 17.68 40.36 2.82
C GLU A 42 18.26 40.21 4.24
N ARG A 43 18.97 41.22 4.74
CA ARG A 43 19.52 41.23 6.10
C ARG A 43 18.43 41.27 7.17
N GLU A 44 17.40 42.09 7.04
CA GLU A 44 16.28 42.11 8.00
C GLU A 44 15.40 40.83 7.98
N ARG A 45 15.26 40.19 6.82
CA ARG A 45 14.51 38.92 6.69
C ARG A 45 15.32 37.76 7.27
N SER A 46 16.64 37.76 7.03
CA SER A 46 17.62 36.85 7.63
C SER A 46 17.71 37.03 9.15
N GLU A 47 17.65 38.27 9.66
CA GLU A 47 17.68 38.53 11.10
C GLU A 47 16.37 38.12 11.80
N ARG A 48 15.21 38.24 11.16
CA ARG A 48 13.94 37.74 11.75
C ARG A 48 13.85 36.21 11.79
N PHE A 49 14.27 35.52 10.73
CA PHE A 49 14.41 34.06 10.76
C PHE A 49 15.56 33.61 11.69
N GLY A 50 16.67 34.35 11.68
CA GLY A 50 17.83 34.12 12.54
C GLY A 50 17.57 34.41 14.02
N PHE A 51 16.60 35.26 14.38
CA PHE A 51 16.22 35.50 15.77
C PHE A 51 15.22 34.46 16.29
N LEU A 52 14.29 34.01 15.44
CA LEU A 52 13.37 32.90 15.76
C LEU A 52 14.08 31.54 15.89
N PHE A 53 15.18 31.35 15.15
CA PHE A 53 15.97 30.11 15.17
C PHE A 53 17.34 30.26 15.86
N GLY A 54 17.77 31.46 16.24
CA GLY A 54 19.11 31.76 16.74
C GLY A 54 19.34 31.44 18.21
N TRP A 55 18.29 31.46 19.05
CA TRP A 55 18.46 31.01 20.45
C TRP A 55 18.77 29.51 20.51
N LEU A 56 18.35 28.74 19.50
CA LEU A 56 18.56 27.29 19.44
C LEU A 56 19.94 26.89 18.88
N GLY A 57 20.80 27.83 18.50
CA GLY A 57 22.04 27.56 17.74
C GLY A 57 23.02 26.56 18.38
N SER A 58 23.01 26.39 19.71
CA SER A 58 23.82 25.37 20.40
C SER A 58 23.12 24.01 20.57
N PHE A 59 21.79 23.96 20.43
CA PHE A 59 20.98 22.74 20.52
C PHE A 59 20.50 22.21 19.16
N GLN A 60 20.65 22.96 18.07
CA GLN A 60 20.20 22.57 16.72
C GLN A 60 20.88 21.30 16.21
N SER A 61 22.19 21.14 16.42
CA SER A 61 22.91 19.93 16.00
C SER A 61 22.44 18.70 16.78
N THR A 62 22.29 18.83 18.10
CA THR A 62 21.80 17.75 18.98
C THR A 62 20.34 17.43 18.71
N ALA A 63 19.47 18.43 18.54
CA ALA A 63 18.06 18.24 18.24
C ALA A 63 17.85 17.62 16.85
N LEU A 64 18.60 18.06 15.83
CA LEU A 64 18.58 17.45 14.50
C LEU A 64 19.09 16.00 14.56
N ALA A 65 20.19 15.74 15.27
CA ALA A 65 20.71 14.39 15.45
C ALA A 65 19.70 13.49 16.18
N VAL A 66 19.05 13.98 17.24
CA VAL A 66 18.00 13.24 17.96
C VAL A 66 16.78 13.00 17.08
N SER A 67 16.33 13.98 16.29
CA SER A 67 15.23 13.79 15.33
C SER A 67 15.58 12.79 14.24
N LEU A 68 16.79 12.83 13.68
CA LEU A 68 17.25 11.86 12.70
C LEU A 68 17.29 10.47 13.31
N VAL A 69 17.87 10.31 14.50
CA VAL A 69 17.86 9.02 15.23
C VAL A 69 16.42 8.56 15.45
N PHE A 70 15.52 9.45 15.85
CA PHE A 70 14.11 9.10 16.04
C PHE A 70 13.45 8.65 14.73
N ILE A 71 13.69 9.34 13.61
CA ILE A 71 13.17 8.94 12.30
C ILE A 71 13.79 7.62 11.84
N PHE A 72 15.07 7.37 12.06
CA PHE A 72 15.71 6.11 11.66
C PHE A 72 15.28 4.93 12.54
N VAL A 73 15.07 5.15 13.84
CA VAL A 73 14.67 4.10 14.78
C VAL A 73 13.17 3.82 14.72
N PHE A 74 12.34 4.86 14.73
CA PHE A 74 10.88 4.73 14.80
C PHE A 74 10.17 4.96 13.45
N GLY A 75 10.79 5.67 12.52
CA GLY A 75 10.19 5.95 11.21
C GLY A 75 9.78 4.71 10.44
N PRO A 76 10.58 3.63 10.36
CA PRO A 76 10.16 2.38 9.73
C PRO A 76 8.91 1.78 10.38
N TRP A 77 8.85 1.78 11.71
CA TRP A 77 7.70 1.26 12.46
C TRP A 77 6.43 2.09 12.19
N LEU A 78 6.55 3.43 12.23
CA LEU A 78 5.46 4.34 11.93
C LEU A 78 4.99 4.21 10.47
N ALA A 79 5.93 4.03 9.53
CA ALA A 79 5.61 3.83 8.12
C ALA A 79 4.85 2.51 7.90
N ILE A 80 5.26 1.40 8.54
CA ILE A 80 4.55 0.12 8.47
C ILE A 80 3.13 0.26 9.07
N LYS A 81 3.01 0.91 10.24
CA LYS A 81 1.72 1.14 10.88
C LYS A 81 0.77 2.00 10.05
N ALA A 82 1.29 3.03 9.39
CA ALA A 82 0.50 3.85 8.48
C ALA A 82 0.15 3.07 7.19
N ALA A 83 1.07 2.22 6.71
CA ALA A 83 0.85 1.36 5.56
C ALA A 83 -0.24 0.31 5.81
N GLU A 84 -0.46 -0.19 7.04
CA GLU A 84 -1.53 -1.16 7.33
C GLU A 84 -2.90 -0.71 6.80
N ASN A 85 -3.20 0.59 6.82
CA ASN A 85 -4.47 1.15 6.36
C ASN A 85 -4.47 1.68 4.91
N SER A 86 -3.38 1.54 4.16
CA SER A 86 -3.33 2.04 2.78
C SER A 86 -4.09 1.12 1.81
N LEU A 87 -4.79 1.68 0.83
CA LEU A 87 -5.45 0.98 -0.27
C LEU A 87 -4.55 0.97 -1.52
N PRO A 88 -4.82 0.10 -2.52
CA PRO A 88 -4.08 0.14 -3.78
C PRO A 88 -4.04 1.54 -4.40
N GLY A 89 -2.87 1.94 -4.91
CA GLY A 89 -2.61 3.29 -5.40
C GLY A 89 -2.22 4.32 -4.33
N ASP A 90 -2.39 4.04 -3.03
CA ASP A 90 -1.90 4.91 -1.97
C ASP A 90 -0.36 4.85 -1.86
N LEU A 91 0.24 5.96 -1.44
CA LEU A 91 1.71 6.12 -1.32
C LEU A 91 2.38 5.00 -0.50
N LEU A 92 1.73 4.53 0.56
CA LEU A 92 2.29 3.53 1.48
C LEU A 92 1.86 2.08 1.15
N TYR A 93 1.08 1.86 0.09
CA TYR A 93 0.64 0.50 -0.27
C TYR A 93 1.82 -0.38 -0.70
N SER A 94 2.78 0.17 -1.44
CA SER A 94 4.01 -0.54 -1.78
C SER A 94 4.82 -0.93 -0.53
N VAL A 95 4.78 -0.12 0.53
CA VAL A 95 5.42 -0.42 1.81
C VAL A 95 4.69 -1.57 2.52
N LYS A 96 3.34 -1.58 2.48
CA LYS A 96 2.54 -2.70 2.96
C LYS A 96 2.98 -3.99 2.26
N LYS A 97 2.91 -4.03 0.93
CA LYS A 97 3.28 -5.21 0.13
C LYS A 97 4.71 -5.68 0.41
N ALA A 98 5.68 -4.76 0.49
CA ALA A 98 7.06 -5.12 0.84
C ALA A 98 7.18 -5.74 2.25
N SER A 99 6.42 -5.23 3.23
CA SER A 99 6.38 -5.81 4.58
C SER A 99 5.77 -7.22 4.56
N GLU A 100 4.70 -7.44 3.78
CA GLU A 100 4.08 -8.76 3.58
C GLU A 100 5.10 -9.74 2.94
N ASP A 101 5.84 -9.31 1.92
CA ASP A 101 6.86 -10.12 1.25
C ASP A 101 8.02 -10.51 2.18
N VAL A 102 8.46 -9.59 3.05
CA VAL A 102 9.46 -9.89 4.08
C VAL A 102 8.91 -10.95 5.04
N GLN A 103 7.68 -10.80 5.54
CA GLN A 103 7.04 -11.77 6.41
C GLN A 103 6.94 -13.16 5.76
N LYS A 104 6.56 -13.23 4.47
CA LYS A 104 6.56 -14.50 3.71
C LYS A 104 7.94 -15.12 3.58
N THR A 105 8.97 -14.30 3.39
CA THR A 105 10.34 -14.77 3.19
C THR A 105 10.93 -15.35 4.48
N VAL A 106 10.65 -14.73 5.62
CA VAL A 106 11.18 -15.17 6.92
C VAL A 106 10.36 -16.26 7.60
N ALA A 107 9.08 -16.42 7.22
CA ALA A 107 8.21 -17.47 7.75
C ALA A 107 8.71 -18.87 7.39
N ASN A 108 8.59 -19.81 8.34
CA ASN A 108 8.85 -21.22 8.08
C ASN A 108 7.76 -21.81 7.14
N SER A 109 8.06 -22.93 6.47
CA SER A 109 7.14 -23.56 5.51
C SER A 109 5.77 -23.91 6.09
N GLU A 110 5.70 -24.26 7.36
CA GLU A 110 4.44 -24.64 8.02
C GLU A 110 3.55 -23.43 8.37
N GLU A 111 4.13 -22.24 8.58
CA GLU A 111 3.39 -21.01 8.89
C GLU A 111 2.98 -20.22 7.64
N LYS A 112 3.66 -20.43 6.51
CA LYS A 112 3.37 -19.66 5.28
C LYS A 112 1.91 -19.80 4.81
N PRO A 113 1.27 -20.98 4.81
CA PRO A 113 -0.13 -21.09 4.41
C PRO A 113 -1.05 -20.24 5.28
N ARG A 114 -0.84 -20.24 6.61
CA ARG A 114 -1.59 -19.40 7.55
C ARG A 114 -1.40 -17.91 7.25
N LEU A 115 -0.15 -17.49 7.07
CA LEU A 115 0.18 -16.10 6.76
C LEU A 115 -0.45 -15.63 5.43
N GLN A 116 -0.51 -16.51 4.42
CA GLN A 116 -1.16 -16.23 3.15
C GLN A 116 -2.68 -16.09 3.28
N VAL A 117 -3.33 -16.92 4.12
CA VAL A 117 -4.75 -16.74 4.48
C VAL A 117 -4.97 -15.40 5.19
N GLU A 118 -4.06 -14.97 6.06
CA GLU A 118 -4.12 -13.66 6.72
C GLU A 118 -4.01 -12.50 5.72
N PHE A 119 -3.11 -12.57 4.73
CA PHE A 119 -3.05 -11.58 3.64
C PHE A 119 -4.31 -11.60 2.78
N ALA A 120 -4.85 -12.77 2.46
CA ALA A 120 -6.11 -12.89 1.74
C ALA A 120 -7.27 -12.24 2.52
N SER A 121 -7.34 -12.43 3.84
CA SER A 121 -8.33 -11.77 4.70
C SER A 121 -8.21 -10.25 4.64
N ARG A 122 -6.97 -9.72 4.70
CA ARG A 122 -6.71 -8.28 4.55
C ARG A 122 -7.15 -7.74 3.20
N ARG A 123 -6.97 -8.49 2.11
CA ARG A 123 -7.49 -8.08 0.78
C ARG A 123 -9.01 -7.94 0.79
N LEU A 124 -9.76 -8.81 1.47
CA LEU A 124 -11.22 -8.64 1.59
C LEU A 124 -11.61 -7.41 2.43
N GLU A 125 -10.85 -7.10 3.49
CA GLU A 125 -11.05 -5.86 4.25
C GLU A 125 -10.78 -4.62 3.40
N GLU A 126 -9.71 -4.64 2.60
CA GLU A 126 -9.40 -3.56 1.65
C GLU A 126 -10.47 -3.42 0.59
N LEU A 127 -11.05 -4.52 0.09
CA LEU A 127 -12.17 -4.48 -0.86
C LEU A 127 -13.40 -3.81 -0.24
N SER A 128 -13.73 -4.16 1.00
CA SER A 128 -14.84 -3.53 1.73
C SER A 128 -14.59 -2.03 1.93
N ARG A 129 -13.35 -1.65 2.25
CA ARG A 129 -12.97 -0.23 2.37
C ARG A 129 -12.98 0.51 1.04
N VAL A 130 -12.54 -0.09 -0.05
CA VAL A 130 -12.70 0.49 -1.40
C VAL A 130 -14.18 0.74 -1.69
N ASN A 131 -15.07 -0.18 -1.30
CA ASN A 131 -16.51 0.00 -1.46
C ASN A 131 -17.10 1.12 -0.59
N GLN A 132 -16.52 1.41 0.57
CA GLN A 132 -17.01 2.41 1.53
C GLN A 132 -16.38 3.80 1.35
N ASP A 133 -15.07 3.86 1.13
CA ASP A 133 -14.26 5.08 1.18
C ASP A 133 -14.16 5.78 -0.19
N ILE A 134 -14.43 5.07 -1.29
CA ILE A 134 -14.27 5.58 -2.66
C ILE A 134 -15.63 5.76 -3.32
N ASP A 135 -15.92 6.99 -3.75
CA ASP A 135 -17.18 7.32 -4.44
C ASP A 135 -17.09 7.11 -5.95
N ASP A 136 -15.92 7.33 -6.57
CA ASP A 136 -15.75 7.17 -8.01
C ASP A 136 -15.84 5.69 -8.40
N SER A 137 -16.81 5.36 -9.27
CA SER A 137 -17.10 3.99 -9.65
C SER A 137 -16.00 3.34 -10.50
N SER A 138 -15.27 4.13 -11.29
CA SER A 138 -14.17 3.64 -12.11
C SER A 138 -12.97 3.29 -11.23
N GLU A 139 -12.57 4.20 -10.35
CA GLU A 139 -11.48 4.00 -9.38
C GLU A 139 -11.80 2.82 -8.44
N LYS A 140 -13.05 2.74 -7.95
CA LYS A 140 -13.53 1.62 -7.15
C LYS A 140 -13.36 0.29 -7.88
N THR A 141 -13.76 0.22 -9.15
CA THR A 141 -13.67 -1.00 -9.95
C THR A 141 -12.22 -1.39 -10.20
N GLU A 142 -11.36 -0.43 -10.55
CA GLU A 142 -9.94 -0.67 -10.81
C GLU A 142 -9.21 -1.23 -9.57
N LYS A 143 -9.35 -0.56 -8.42
CA LYS A 143 -8.74 -1.02 -7.16
C LYS A 143 -9.32 -2.34 -6.70
N SER A 144 -10.63 -2.55 -6.86
CA SER A 144 -11.27 -3.83 -6.52
C SER A 144 -10.69 -4.99 -7.33
N LYS A 145 -10.40 -4.78 -8.63
CA LYS A 145 -9.76 -5.79 -9.47
C LYS A 145 -8.34 -6.10 -9.00
N GLU A 146 -7.53 -5.08 -8.70
CA GLU A 146 -6.18 -5.28 -8.17
C GLU A 146 -6.21 -6.08 -6.85
N ILE A 147 -7.14 -5.74 -5.95
CA ILE A 147 -7.32 -6.43 -4.68
C ILE A 147 -7.72 -7.89 -4.88
N ILE A 148 -8.65 -8.18 -5.80
CA ILE A 148 -9.09 -9.55 -6.06
C ILE A 148 -8.00 -10.39 -6.75
N ILE A 149 -7.17 -9.78 -7.60
CA ILE A 149 -5.98 -10.45 -8.16
C ILE A 149 -5.05 -10.85 -7.02
N ASP A 150 -4.68 -9.91 -6.14
CA ASP A 150 -3.83 -10.19 -4.98
C ASP A 150 -4.45 -11.25 -4.05
N PHE A 151 -5.78 -11.19 -3.84
CA PHE A 151 -6.51 -12.16 -3.05
C PHE A 151 -6.33 -13.58 -3.61
N ARG A 152 -6.54 -13.73 -4.92
CA ARG A 152 -6.39 -15.01 -5.62
C ARG A 152 -4.95 -15.52 -5.60
N ASP A 153 -3.96 -14.64 -5.73
CA ASP A 153 -2.54 -15.01 -5.68
C ASP A 153 -2.16 -15.56 -4.29
N ASN A 154 -2.70 -14.95 -3.23
CA ASN A 154 -2.54 -15.48 -1.88
C ASN A 154 -3.21 -16.86 -1.74
N LEU A 155 -4.44 -17.05 -2.24
CA LEU A 155 -5.13 -18.35 -2.22
C LEU A 155 -4.37 -19.43 -3.01
N ALA A 156 -3.86 -19.10 -4.20
CA ALA A 156 -3.05 -20.02 -4.98
C ALA A 156 -1.78 -20.45 -4.21
N SER A 157 -1.17 -19.51 -3.48
CA SER A 157 -0.02 -19.79 -2.60
C SER A 157 -0.39 -20.70 -1.43
N VAL A 158 -1.56 -20.52 -0.80
CA VAL A 158 -2.07 -21.42 0.25
C VAL A 158 -2.22 -22.83 -0.31
N SER A 159 -2.90 -22.97 -1.45
CA SER A 159 -3.11 -24.27 -2.11
C SER A 159 -1.80 -24.99 -2.41
N GLN A 160 -0.78 -24.25 -2.86
CA GLN A 160 0.52 -24.85 -3.14
C GLN A 160 1.25 -25.30 -1.86
N GLN A 161 1.17 -24.51 -0.78
CA GLN A 161 2.03 -24.67 0.40
C GLN A 161 1.38 -25.44 1.54
N ILE A 162 0.05 -25.61 1.55
CA ILE A 162 -0.66 -26.36 2.58
C ILE A 162 -0.16 -27.82 2.66
N LYS A 163 0.29 -28.37 1.55
CA LYS A 163 0.84 -29.73 1.42
C LYS A 163 2.15 -29.93 2.18
N ASP A 164 2.83 -28.82 2.50
CA ASP A 164 4.08 -28.82 3.27
C ASP A 164 3.82 -28.78 4.78
N ILE A 165 2.57 -28.60 5.23
CA ILE A 165 2.22 -28.67 6.64
C ILE A 165 2.23 -30.14 7.08
N SER A 166 3.11 -30.45 8.03
CA SER A 166 3.18 -31.80 8.63
C SER A 166 2.34 -31.89 9.92
N SER A 167 2.19 -30.78 10.64
CA SER A 167 1.40 -30.71 11.88
C SER A 167 -0.10 -30.60 11.62
N LYS A 168 -0.88 -31.56 12.12
CA LYS A 168 -2.35 -31.52 12.05
C LYS A 168 -2.94 -30.29 12.74
N ASP A 169 -2.43 -29.90 13.90
CA ASP A 169 -2.89 -28.70 14.62
C ASP A 169 -2.75 -27.43 13.78
N LYS A 170 -1.63 -27.29 13.06
CA LYS A 170 -1.42 -26.16 12.16
C LYS A 170 -2.37 -26.20 10.96
N ALA A 171 -2.60 -27.37 10.39
CA ALA A 171 -3.57 -27.54 9.31
C ALA A 171 -5.00 -27.21 9.78
N VAL A 172 -5.38 -27.56 11.01
CA VAL A 172 -6.66 -27.17 11.62
C VAL A 172 -6.78 -25.65 11.77
N ILE A 173 -5.72 -24.97 12.19
CA ILE A 173 -5.71 -23.50 12.28
C ILE A 173 -5.95 -22.87 10.91
N VAL A 174 -5.23 -23.33 9.88
CA VAL A 174 -5.42 -22.84 8.51
C VAL A 174 -6.84 -23.12 8.02
N ALA A 175 -7.39 -24.30 8.29
CA ALA A 175 -8.77 -24.64 7.96
C ALA A 175 -9.75 -23.63 8.56
N LYS A 176 -9.61 -23.32 9.86
CA LYS A 176 -10.49 -22.39 10.56
C LYS A 176 -10.40 -20.97 10.00
N GLU A 177 -9.21 -20.51 9.63
CA GLU A 177 -9.03 -19.20 9.02
C GLU A 177 -9.61 -19.17 7.59
N THR A 178 -9.44 -20.23 6.80
CA THR A 178 -10.06 -20.38 5.46
C THR A 178 -11.58 -20.42 5.54
N MET A 179 -12.17 -21.07 6.55
CA MET A 179 -13.62 -21.07 6.77
C MET A 179 -14.16 -19.65 6.97
N LYS A 180 -13.52 -18.87 7.86
CA LYS A 180 -13.87 -17.46 8.07
C LYS A 180 -13.69 -16.63 6.81
N LEU A 181 -12.65 -16.94 6.03
CA LEU A 181 -12.39 -16.29 4.76
C LEU A 181 -13.52 -16.51 3.76
N SER A 182 -14.05 -17.74 3.68
CA SER A 182 -15.20 -18.07 2.84
C SER A 182 -16.45 -17.28 3.23
N GLU A 183 -16.73 -17.14 4.54
CA GLU A 183 -17.86 -16.34 5.04
C GLU A 183 -17.72 -14.86 4.66
N ASN A 184 -16.51 -14.31 4.79
CA ASN A 184 -16.23 -12.92 4.45
C ASN A 184 -16.26 -12.70 2.92
N LEU A 185 -15.84 -13.68 2.13
CA LEU A 185 -15.90 -13.62 0.67
C LEU A 185 -17.35 -13.56 0.18
N ALA A 186 -18.25 -14.32 0.80
CA ALA A 186 -19.68 -14.27 0.47
C ALA A 186 -20.29 -12.88 0.73
N LYS A 187 -19.90 -12.22 1.84
CA LYS A 187 -20.29 -10.83 2.12
C LYS A 187 -19.73 -9.88 1.06
N ALA A 188 -18.44 -9.98 0.77
CA ALA A 188 -17.78 -9.18 -0.26
C ALA A 188 -18.44 -9.32 -1.64
N LYS A 189 -18.82 -10.54 -2.03
CA LYS A 189 -19.55 -10.82 -3.28
C LYS A 189 -20.89 -10.09 -3.37
N SER A 190 -21.60 -9.98 -2.25
CA SER A 190 -22.89 -9.30 -2.19
C SER A 190 -22.78 -7.78 -2.36
N GLU A 191 -21.65 -7.20 -1.93
CA GLU A 191 -21.35 -5.77 -1.97
C GLU A 191 -20.59 -5.34 -3.24
N ALA A 192 -20.00 -6.29 -3.97
CA ALA A 192 -19.21 -6.04 -5.17
C ALA A 192 -20.06 -5.62 -6.38
N SER A 193 -19.43 -4.87 -7.30
CA SER A 193 -20.01 -4.52 -8.60
C SER A 193 -20.09 -5.75 -9.51
N SER A 194 -20.91 -5.67 -10.57
CA SER A 194 -21.06 -6.75 -11.56
C SER A 194 -19.73 -7.20 -12.17
N GLU A 195 -18.80 -6.27 -12.37
CA GLU A 195 -17.54 -6.46 -13.08
C GLU A 195 -16.51 -7.24 -12.27
N VAL A 196 -16.71 -7.37 -10.95
CA VAL A 196 -15.77 -8.05 -10.02
C VAL A 196 -16.38 -9.36 -9.49
N LYS A 197 -17.69 -9.58 -9.67
CA LYS A 197 -18.38 -10.79 -9.20
C LYS A 197 -17.87 -12.08 -9.83
N ASP A 198 -17.48 -12.03 -11.10
CA ASP A 198 -16.92 -13.20 -11.80
C ASP A 198 -15.55 -13.57 -11.22
N ASP A 199 -14.70 -12.58 -10.95
CA ASP A 199 -13.39 -12.80 -10.32
C ASP A 199 -13.52 -13.33 -8.88
N ILE A 200 -14.53 -12.85 -8.14
CA ILE A 200 -14.86 -13.36 -6.80
C ILE A 200 -15.35 -14.81 -6.87
N ALA A 201 -16.17 -15.16 -7.87
CA ALA A 201 -16.63 -16.53 -8.06
C ALA A 201 -15.47 -17.49 -8.39
N GLU A 202 -14.45 -17.04 -9.11
CA GLU A 202 -13.24 -17.84 -9.33
C GLU A 202 -12.41 -18.00 -8.04
N ALA A 203 -12.44 -16.99 -7.16
CA ALA A 203 -11.81 -17.09 -5.85
C ALA A 203 -12.54 -18.06 -4.90
N GLU A 204 -13.87 -18.17 -4.98
CA GLU A 204 -14.65 -19.20 -4.25
C GLU A 204 -14.18 -20.62 -4.63
N LYS A 205 -13.99 -20.89 -5.93
CA LYS A 205 -13.42 -22.17 -6.40
C LYS A 205 -12.01 -22.44 -5.86
N SER A 206 -11.21 -21.37 -5.70
CA SER A 206 -9.88 -21.49 -5.12
C SER A 206 -9.94 -21.87 -3.64
N ILE A 207 -10.94 -21.38 -2.90
CA ILE A 207 -11.19 -21.78 -1.50
C ILE A 207 -11.64 -23.24 -1.42
N GLU A 208 -12.52 -23.70 -2.32
CA GLU A 208 -12.95 -25.11 -2.38
C GLU A 208 -11.75 -26.04 -2.58
N LYS A 209 -10.87 -25.72 -3.53
CA LYS A 209 -9.62 -26.46 -3.75
C LYS A 209 -8.71 -26.49 -2.51
N ILE A 210 -8.58 -25.36 -1.81
CA ILE A 210 -7.82 -25.31 -0.55
C ILE A 210 -8.46 -26.24 0.48
N ASN A 211 -9.79 -26.26 0.60
CA ASN A 211 -10.50 -27.14 1.53
C ASN A 211 -10.24 -28.62 1.23
N GLU A 212 -10.19 -29.02 -0.04
CA GLU A 212 -9.81 -30.39 -0.45
C GLU A 212 -8.38 -30.75 -0.04
N GLU A 213 -7.43 -29.84 -0.25
CA GLU A 213 -6.04 -30.06 0.09
C GLU A 213 -5.81 -30.10 1.61
N ILE A 214 -6.51 -29.25 2.36
CA ILE A 214 -6.55 -29.30 3.84
C ILE A 214 -7.13 -30.63 4.31
N LEU A 215 -8.26 -31.07 3.73
CA LEU A 215 -8.88 -32.35 4.07
C LEU A 215 -7.91 -33.50 3.82
N THR A 216 -7.17 -33.45 2.71
CA THR A 216 -6.12 -34.43 2.40
C THR A 216 -5.04 -34.44 3.46
N VAL A 217 -4.57 -33.28 3.92
CA VAL A 217 -3.54 -33.19 4.98
C VAL A 217 -4.07 -33.74 6.32
N LEU A 218 -5.30 -33.39 6.70
CA LEU A 218 -5.90 -33.83 7.98
C LEU A 218 -6.22 -35.33 8.01
N THR A 219 -6.57 -35.91 6.88
CA THR A 219 -6.95 -37.33 6.75
C THR A 219 -5.80 -38.24 6.32
N SER A 220 -4.71 -37.69 5.78
CA SER A 220 -3.52 -38.47 5.45
C SER A 220 -2.84 -38.98 6.72
N ASP A 221 -2.71 -40.29 6.83
CA ASP A 221 -1.99 -40.98 7.90
C ASP A 221 -0.47 -40.94 7.69
N LYS A 222 0.07 -39.72 7.47
CA LYS A 222 1.52 -39.50 7.34
C LYS A 222 2.13 -39.36 8.72
N GLY A 223 2.25 -40.49 9.40
CA GLY A 223 3.25 -40.80 10.41
C GLY A 223 3.58 -39.74 11.45
N GLU A 224 2.85 -39.77 12.56
CA GLU A 224 3.48 -39.91 13.87
C GLU A 224 2.50 -40.64 14.79
N ASN A 225 3.03 -41.53 15.63
CA ASN A 225 2.30 -42.28 16.65
C ASN A 225 1.71 -41.32 17.69
N ASP A 226 0.65 -40.62 17.34
CA ASP A 226 -0.18 -39.90 18.30
C ASP A 226 -1.64 -40.29 18.04
N GLU A 227 -2.07 -41.29 18.78
CA GLU A 227 -3.44 -41.82 18.84
C GLU A 227 -4.47 -40.79 19.38
N SER A 228 -4.20 -39.49 19.23
CA SER A 228 -5.00 -38.39 19.80
C SER A 228 -5.22 -37.18 18.88
N ALA A 229 -5.06 -37.29 17.56
CA ALA A 229 -5.13 -36.12 16.67
C ALA A 229 -6.50 -35.87 15.97
N ALA A 230 -7.58 -36.46 16.49
CA ALA A 230 -8.97 -36.14 16.10
C ALA A 230 -9.94 -36.26 17.29
N THR A 231 -9.51 -35.85 18.48
CA THR A 231 -10.25 -36.10 19.74
C THR A 231 -11.14 -34.94 20.18
N THR A 232 -11.00 -33.74 19.61
CA THR A 232 -11.89 -32.62 19.95
C THR A 232 -13.09 -32.59 19.02
N THR A 233 -14.29 -32.39 19.56
CA THR A 233 -15.52 -32.17 18.78
C THR A 233 -15.36 -31.09 17.71
N LEU A 234 -14.59 -30.04 17.99
CA LEU A 234 -14.31 -28.95 17.06
C LEU A 234 -13.50 -29.40 15.83
N ASP A 235 -12.54 -30.31 15.98
CA ASP A 235 -11.73 -30.82 14.87
C ASP A 235 -12.59 -31.70 13.95
N GLN A 236 -13.52 -32.46 14.54
CA GLN A 236 -14.51 -33.23 13.79
C GLN A 236 -15.51 -32.34 13.06
N GLU A 237 -15.98 -31.25 13.67
CA GLU A 237 -16.84 -30.25 13.01
C GLU A 237 -16.15 -29.61 11.80
N ILE A 238 -14.86 -29.29 11.90
CA ILE A 238 -14.06 -28.75 10.78
C ILE A 238 -13.97 -29.77 9.65
N ILE A 239 -13.66 -31.04 9.94
CA ILE A 239 -13.60 -32.09 8.90
C ILE A 239 -14.98 -32.29 8.23
N ILE A 240 -16.07 -32.25 8.99
CA ILE A 240 -17.43 -32.34 8.46
C ILE A 240 -17.73 -31.16 7.53
N TYR A 241 -17.40 -29.93 7.97
CA TYR A 241 -17.57 -28.74 7.15
C TYR A 241 -16.77 -28.84 5.84
N LEU A 242 -15.49 -29.20 5.92
CA LEU A 242 -14.62 -29.30 4.74
C LEU A 242 -15.22 -30.29 3.74
N ARG A 243 -15.63 -31.48 4.19
CA ARG A 243 -16.29 -32.49 3.34
C ARG A 243 -17.56 -31.95 2.69
N ALA A 244 -18.41 -31.27 3.45
CA ALA A 244 -19.64 -30.69 2.90
C ALA A 244 -19.35 -29.61 1.85
N SER A 245 -18.33 -28.78 2.06
CA SER A 245 -17.94 -27.73 1.11
C SER A 245 -17.34 -28.27 -0.21
N THR A 246 -16.73 -29.46 -0.17
CA THR A 246 -16.10 -30.11 -1.34
C THR A 246 -17.06 -31.02 -2.11
N SER A 247 -18.17 -31.45 -1.51
CA SER A 247 -19.12 -32.41 -2.12
C SER A 247 -20.16 -31.77 -3.05
N THR A 248 -20.09 -30.47 -3.30
CA THR A 248 -21.13 -29.73 -4.06
C THR A 248 -21.16 -30.06 -5.57
N ASP A 249 -20.24 -30.88 -6.09
CA ASP A 249 -20.17 -31.28 -7.52
C ASP A 249 -20.63 -32.74 -7.83
N GLU A 250 -21.03 -33.55 -6.83
CA GLU A 250 -21.58 -34.91 -7.06
C GLU A 250 -23.08 -34.98 -6.74
N GLU A 251 -23.92 -34.24 -7.47
CA GLU A 251 -25.32 -34.63 -7.63
C GLU A 251 -25.39 -35.80 -8.63
N VAL A 252 -25.10 -37.00 -8.10
CA VAL A 252 -25.38 -38.27 -8.77
C VAL A 252 -26.89 -38.37 -8.94
N LEU A 253 -27.35 -38.17 -10.18
CA LEU A 253 -28.67 -38.58 -10.64
C LEU A 253 -28.89 -40.06 -10.24
N PRO A 254 -29.97 -40.41 -9.52
CA PRO A 254 -30.35 -41.81 -9.42
C PRO A 254 -30.79 -42.26 -10.81
N GLU A 255 -30.05 -43.20 -11.41
CA GLU A 255 -30.56 -44.01 -12.51
C GLU A 255 -31.89 -44.62 -12.08
N ASN A 256 -32.95 -44.31 -12.84
CA ASN A 256 -34.21 -45.03 -12.83
C ASN A 256 -34.81 -45.03 -14.23
#